data_AF-A0A2C6CRE6-F1
#
_entry.id   AF-A0A2C6CRE6-F1
#
_cell.length_a   1.000
_cell.length_b   1.000
_cell.length_c   1.000
_cell.angle_alpha   90.00
_cell.angle_beta   90.00
_cell.angle_gamma   90.00
#
_symmetry.space_group_name_H-M   'P 1'
#
loop_
_entity.id
_entity.type
_entity.pdbx_description
1 polymer ?
#
loop_
_entity_poly.entity_id
_entity_poly.type
_entity_poly.pdbx_seq_one_letter_code
_entity_poly.pdbx_strand_id
1 'polypeptide(L)'
;MVIILLLHIIVEAVVGFFFLFVPNAGDIIPGFGDGEGSSHYLLMKMYGLAAFFLAAIGVGAYLKRLTDVALTYQIMLWLAIFHFAMAGIQLAYNPDQRASLLHLLLGLFLVGVYIRRPGARMEG
;
A
#
# COMPACT_ATOMS: atom_id res chain seq x y z
N MET A 1 -3.27 16.47 -1.87
CA MET A 1 -2.97 15.49 -2.94
C MET A 1 -1.51 15.01 -2.86
N VAL A 2 -0.54 15.91 -2.98
CA VAL A 2 0.91 15.62 -2.88
C VAL A 2 1.33 14.90 -1.60
N ILE A 3 0.93 15.42 -0.43
CA ILE A 3 1.35 14.88 0.88
C ILE A 3 0.90 13.43 1.08
N ILE A 4 -0.23 13.06 0.49
CA ILE A 4 -0.88 11.75 0.67
C ILE A 4 -0.12 10.68 -0.10
N LEU A 5 0.19 10.95 -1.37
CA LEU A 5 1.02 10.07 -2.19
C LEU A 5 2.42 9.92 -1.58
N LEU A 6 3.00 11.01 -1.06
CA LEU A 6 4.28 10.96 -0.35
C LEU A 6 4.24 10.09 0.90
N LEU A 7 3.21 10.22 1.73
CA LEU A 7 3.05 9.40 2.93
C LEU A 7 2.95 7.91 2.57
N HIS A 8 2.15 7.58 1.56
CA HIS A 8 2.05 6.21 1.05
C HIS A 8 3.41 5.67 0.58
N ILE A 9 4.13 6.43 -0.26
CA ILE A 9 5.49 6.06 -0.72
C ILE A 9 6.41 5.79 0.46
N ILE A 10 6.41 6.66 1.47
CA ILE A 10 7.29 6.51 2.64
C ILE A 10 6.94 5.24 3.41
N VAL A 11 5.65 5.00 3.67
CA VAL A 11 5.20 3.80 4.39
C VAL A 11 5.61 2.54 3.64
N GLU A 12 5.34 2.46 2.34
CA GLU A 12 5.70 1.30 1.51
C GLU A 12 7.22 1.11 1.40
N ALA A 13 8.00 2.20 1.31
CA ALA A 13 9.45 2.13 1.27
C ALA A 13 10.04 1.61 2.58
N VAL A 14 9.51 2.06 3.73
CA VAL A 14 9.91 1.57 5.05
C VAL A 14 9.53 0.10 5.22
N VAL A 15 8.28 -0.27 4.92
CA VAL A 15 7.82 -1.66 5.02
C VAL A 15 8.64 -2.57 4.11
N GLY A 16 8.85 -2.16 2.86
CA GLY A 16 9.67 -2.87 1.89
C GLY A 16 11.10 -3.08 2.38
N PHE A 17 11.73 -2.02 2.91
CA PHE A 17 13.07 -2.11 3.49
C PHE A 17 13.13 -3.09 4.66
N PHE A 18 12.20 -3.00 5.61
CA PHE A 18 12.17 -3.87 6.78
C PHE A 18 12.03 -5.34 6.37
N PHE A 19 11.06 -5.66 5.53
CA PHE A 19 10.83 -7.04 5.11
C PHE A 19 11.96 -7.62 4.27
N LEU A 20 12.61 -6.81 3.42
CA LEU A 20 13.72 -7.27 2.58
C LEU A 20 15.02 -7.44 3.35
N PHE A 21 15.34 -6.56 4.30
CA PHE A 21 16.69 -6.47 4.86
C PHE A 21 16.77 -6.67 6.37
N VAL A 22 15.67 -6.49 7.12
CA VAL A 22 15.66 -6.68 8.57
C VAL A 22 15.23 -8.12 8.89
N PRO A 23 16.10 -8.92 9.55
CA PRO A 23 15.71 -10.26 10.02
C PRO A 23 14.53 -10.15 11.00
N ASN A 24 13.61 -11.11 10.93
CA ASN A 24 12.47 -11.20 11.85
C ASN A 24 11.58 -9.94 11.89
N ALA A 25 11.57 -9.13 10.83
CA ALA A 25 10.69 -7.97 10.74
C ALA A 25 9.19 -8.33 10.82
N GLY A 26 8.84 -9.59 10.57
CA GLY A 26 7.48 -10.12 10.76
C GLY A 26 7.02 -10.10 12.21
N ASP A 27 7.93 -10.25 13.17
CA ASP A 27 7.62 -10.27 14.61
C ASP A 27 7.11 -8.91 15.10
N ILE A 28 7.48 -7.84 14.40
CA ILE A 28 7.03 -6.47 14.70
C ILE A 28 5.56 -6.30 14.30
N ILE A 29 5.06 -7.13 13.40
CA ILE A 29 3.72 -6.99 12.84
C ILE A 29 2.76 -7.93 13.57
N PRO A 30 1.74 -7.36 14.22
CA PRO A 30 0.73 -8.16 14.88
C PRO A 30 0.06 -9.15 13.91
N GLY A 31 -0.02 -10.42 14.31
CA GLY A 31 -0.57 -11.52 13.50
C GLY A 31 0.44 -12.21 12.58
N PHE A 32 1.71 -11.78 12.54
CA PHE A 32 2.77 -12.41 11.75
C PHE A 32 3.82 -13.14 12.60
N GLY A 33 3.91 -12.84 13.90
CA GLY A 33 4.93 -13.40 14.81
C GLY A 33 4.83 -14.90 15.10
N ASP A 34 3.69 -15.53 14.78
CA ASP A 34 3.52 -16.99 14.94
C ASP A 34 3.97 -17.77 13.69
N GLY A 35 4.39 -17.06 12.63
CA GLY A 35 4.79 -17.65 11.37
C GLY A 35 6.25 -18.15 11.39
N GLU A 36 6.45 -19.46 11.23
CA GLU A 36 7.78 -20.06 11.20
C GLU A 36 8.08 -20.77 9.86
N GLY A 37 9.37 -20.99 9.59
CA GLY A 37 9.85 -21.79 8.47
C GLY A 37 10.22 -21.01 7.20
N SER A 38 10.85 -21.73 6.25
CA SER A 38 11.39 -21.15 5.01
C SER A 38 10.33 -20.52 4.10
N SER A 39 9.12 -21.08 4.08
CA SER A 39 7.98 -20.54 3.32
C SER A 39 7.49 -19.21 3.90
N HIS A 40 7.44 -19.07 5.23
CA HIS A 40 7.08 -17.81 5.86
C HIS A 40 8.13 -16.73 5.55
N TYR A 41 9.43 -17.07 5.67
CA TYR A 41 10.52 -16.17 5.30
C TYR A 41 10.43 -15.70 3.84
N LEU A 42 10.22 -16.63 2.90
CA LEU A 42 10.04 -16.31 1.49
C LEU A 42 8.84 -15.38 1.26
N LEU A 43 7.71 -15.67 1.91
CA LEU A 43 6.51 -14.85 1.83
C LEU A 43 6.79 -13.42 2.30
N MET A 44 7.48 -13.23 3.42
CA MET A 44 7.88 -11.90 3.91
C MET A 44 8.76 -11.16 2.90
N LYS A 45 9.71 -11.85 2.24
CA LYS A 45 10.52 -11.23 1.16
C LYS A 45 9.67 -10.81 -0.03
N MET A 46 8.69 -11.62 -0.42
CA MET A 46 7.78 -11.28 -1.51
C MET A 46 6.90 -10.07 -1.16
N TYR A 47 6.40 -9.99 0.07
CA TYR A 47 5.70 -8.81 0.57
C TYR A 47 6.59 -7.57 0.56
N GLY A 48 7.84 -7.70 1.00
CA GLY A 48 8.80 -6.59 1.01
C GLY A 48 9.11 -6.09 -0.40
N LEU A 49 9.29 -7.00 -1.35
CA LEU A 49 9.49 -6.67 -2.76
C LEU A 49 8.27 -5.98 -3.35
N ALA A 50 7.06 -6.45 -3.06
CA ALA A 50 5.83 -5.83 -3.50
C ALA A 50 5.69 -4.41 -2.94
N ALA A 51 5.92 -4.20 -1.64
CA ALA A 51 5.90 -2.88 -1.03
C ALA A 51 6.91 -1.93 -1.68
N PHE A 52 8.14 -2.38 -1.89
CA PHE A 52 9.17 -1.57 -2.54
C PHE A 52 8.81 -1.21 -3.99
N PHE A 53 8.21 -2.14 -4.73
CA PHE A 53 7.71 -1.89 -6.08
C PHE A 53 6.56 -0.86 -6.10
N LEU A 54 5.63 -0.94 -5.15
CA LEU A 54 4.54 0.03 -4.99
C LEU A 54 5.08 1.42 -4.62
N ALA A 55 6.09 1.50 -3.76
CA ALA A 55 6.78 2.74 -3.45
C ALA A 55 7.42 3.36 -4.71
N ALA A 56 8.09 2.56 -5.55
CA ALA A 56 8.71 3.02 -6.78
C ALA A 56 7.67 3.54 -7.80
N ILE A 57 6.54 2.84 -7.95
CA ILE A 57 5.41 3.31 -8.77
C ILE A 57 4.86 4.63 -8.22
N GLY A 58 4.71 4.73 -6.90
CA GLY A 58 4.27 5.95 -6.23
C GLY A 58 5.22 7.12 -6.49
N VAL A 59 6.54 6.91 -6.43
CA VAL A 59 7.55 7.92 -6.77
C VAL A 59 7.39 8.36 -8.23
N GLY A 60 7.21 7.42 -9.16
CA GLY A 60 6.96 7.73 -10.56
C GLY A 60 5.72 8.62 -10.75
N ALA A 61 4.61 8.28 -10.10
CA ALA A 61 3.40 9.09 -10.09
C ALA A 61 3.64 10.48 -9.49
N TYR A 62 4.38 10.55 -8.38
CA TYR A 62 4.71 11.81 -7.72
C TYR A 62 5.52 12.73 -8.64
N LEU A 63 6.54 12.21 -9.32
CA LEU A 63 7.37 13.00 -10.24
C LEU A 63 6.58 13.48 -11.45
N LYS A 64 5.62 12.69 -11.95
CA LYS A 64 4.78 13.01 -13.11
C LYS A 64 3.54 13.85 -12.78
N ARG A 65 3.23 14.09 -11.51
CA ARG A 65 1.97 14.74 -11.07
C ARG A 65 1.66 16.10 -11.68
N LEU A 66 2.67 16.85 -12.11
CA LEU A 66 2.51 18.19 -12.70
C LEU A 66 2.33 18.14 -14.23
N THR A 67 2.78 17.06 -14.87
CA THR A 67 2.78 16.91 -16.33
C THR A 67 1.74 15.90 -16.81
N ASP A 68 1.40 14.91 -16.00
CA ASP A 68 0.47 13.83 -16.32
C ASP A 68 -0.42 13.50 -15.11
N VAL A 69 -1.44 14.35 -14.95
CA VAL A 69 -2.41 14.25 -13.87
C VAL A 69 -3.27 12.98 -14.02
N ALA A 70 -3.58 12.57 -15.25
CA ALA A 70 -4.40 11.40 -15.53
C ALA A 70 -3.70 10.11 -15.10
N LEU A 71 -2.43 9.93 -15.45
CA LEU A 71 -1.61 8.81 -15.02
C LEU A 71 -1.51 8.73 -13.49
N THR A 72 -1.34 9.88 -12.83
CA THR A 72 -1.28 9.96 -11.37
C THR A 72 -2.57 9.42 -10.73
N TYR A 73 -3.74 9.84 -11.21
CA TYR A 73 -5.02 9.33 -10.71
C TYR A 73 -5.24 7.85 -11.01
N GLN A 74 -4.81 7.38 -12.19
CA GLN A 74 -4.91 5.96 -12.54
C GLN A 74 -4.07 5.09 -11.61
N ILE A 75 -2.85 5.53 -11.27
CA ILE A 75 -1.99 4.85 -10.30
C ILE A 75 -2.65 4.84 -8.93
N MET A 76 -3.20 5.98 -8.47
CA MET A 76 -3.91 6.03 -7.18
C MET A 76 -5.11 5.08 -7.12
N LEU A 77 -5.86 4.95 -8.22
CA LEU A 77 -6.97 4.00 -8.31
C LEU A 77 -6.49 2.55 -8.20
N TRP A 78 -5.43 2.18 -8.91
CA TRP A 78 -4.85 0.84 -8.82
C TRP A 78 -4.31 0.53 -7.43
N LEU A 79 -3.66 1.50 -6.78
CA LEU A 79 -3.22 1.36 -5.38
C LEU A 79 -4.41 1.15 -4.45
N ALA A 80 -5.51 1.90 -4.62
CA ALA A 80 -6.72 1.71 -3.82
C ALA A 80 -7.29 0.30 -3.97
N ILE A 81 -7.41 -0.20 -5.21
CA ILE A 81 -7.89 -1.55 -5.52
C ILE A 81 -6.99 -2.59 -4.84
N PHE A 82 -5.67 -2.44 -4.94
CA PHE A 82 -4.72 -3.33 -4.29
C PHE A 82 -4.93 -3.38 -2.77
N HIS A 83 -5.07 -2.24 -2.11
CA HIS A 83 -5.29 -2.19 -0.66
C HIS A 83 -6.64 -2.79 -0.24
N PHE A 84 -7.72 -2.61 -1.02
CA PHE A 84 -8.99 -3.30 -0.73
C PHE A 84 -8.90 -4.82 -0.90
N ALA A 85 -8.23 -5.28 -1.95
CA ALA A 85 -8.01 -6.71 -2.16
C ALA A 85 -7.22 -7.32 -1.00
N MET A 86 -6.16 -6.64 -0.57
CA MET A 86 -5.36 -7.01 0.61
C MET A 86 -6.21 -7.04 1.89
N ALA A 87 -7.02 -6.00 2.12
CA ALA A 87 -7.91 -5.94 3.28
C ALA A 87 -8.90 -7.11 3.29
N GLY A 88 -9.49 -7.45 2.14
CA GLY A 88 -10.43 -8.57 1.99
C GLY A 88 -9.78 -9.93 2.24
N ILE A 89 -8.59 -10.17 1.69
CA ILE A 89 -7.83 -11.41 1.94
C ILE A 89 -7.48 -11.52 3.43
N GLN A 90 -6.96 -10.44 4.04
CA GLN A 90 -6.60 -10.48 5.45
C GLN A 90 -7.82 -10.60 6.37
N LEU A 91 -8.96 -10.01 6.01
CA LEU A 91 -10.21 -10.20 6.75
C LEU A 91 -10.63 -11.68 6.76
N ALA A 92 -10.46 -12.37 5.63
CA ALA A 92 -10.86 -13.77 5.47
C ALA A 92 -9.87 -14.76 6.12
N TYR A 93 -8.57 -14.46 6.13
CA TYR A 93 -7.53 -15.44 6.45
C TYR A 93 -6.58 -15.05 7.58
N ASN A 94 -6.53 -13.78 8.00
CA ASN A 94 -5.67 -13.34 9.10
C ASN A 94 -6.46 -13.37 10.42
N PRO A 95 -6.01 -14.13 11.44
CA PRO A 95 -6.67 -14.10 12.76
C PRO A 95 -6.58 -12.73 13.44
N ASP A 96 -5.57 -11.91 13.11
CA ASP A 96 -5.43 -10.54 13.58
C ASP A 96 -5.95 -9.53 12.56
N GLN A 97 -7.02 -8.84 12.93
CA GLN A 97 -7.72 -7.89 12.06
C GLN A 97 -7.05 -6.52 11.96
N ARG A 98 -5.99 -6.24 12.74
CA ARG A 98 -5.28 -4.94 12.68
C ARG A 98 -4.65 -4.69 11.32
N ALA A 99 -4.08 -5.73 10.71
CA ALA A 99 -3.50 -5.62 9.37
C ALA A 99 -4.60 -5.36 8.32
N SER A 100 -5.74 -6.06 8.41
CA SER A 100 -6.88 -5.84 7.51
C SER A 100 -7.40 -4.41 7.62
N LEU A 101 -7.54 -3.91 8.86
CA LEU A 101 -7.95 -2.53 9.12
C LEU A 101 -6.98 -1.51 8.53
N LEU A 102 -5.66 -1.72 8.66
CA LEU A 102 -4.66 -0.83 8.06
C LEU A 102 -4.83 -0.74 6.53
N HIS A 103 -4.92 -1.88 5.85
CA HIS A 103 -5.13 -1.90 4.40
C HIS A 103 -6.47 -1.29 3.99
N LEU A 104 -7.54 -1.52 4.76
CA LEU A 104 -8.85 -0.91 4.51
C LEU A 104 -8.77 0.62 4.62
N LEU A 105 -8.16 1.14 5.69
CA LEU A 105 -8.00 2.57 5.90
C LEU A 105 -7.16 3.21 4.79
N LEU A 106 -6.09 2.56 4.33
CA LEU A 106 -5.28 3.01 3.19
C LEU A 106 -6.09 3.04 1.89
N GLY A 107 -6.90 2.01 1.61
CA GLY A 107 -7.78 1.96 0.44
C GLY A 107 -8.83 3.07 0.45
N LEU A 108 -9.54 3.24 1.57
CA LEU A 108 -10.53 4.32 1.76
C LEU A 108 -9.89 5.70 1.63
N PHE A 109 -8.68 5.86 2.16
CA PHE A 109 -7.93 7.10 2.07
C PHE A 109 -7.56 7.44 0.62
N LEU A 110 -7.06 6.47 -0.15
CA LEU A 110 -6.73 6.65 -1.57
C LEU A 110 -7.98 6.97 -2.41
N VAL A 111 -9.11 6.31 -2.16
CA VAL A 111 -10.41 6.60 -2.81
C VAL A 111 -10.90 8.00 -2.48
N GLY A 112 -10.83 8.42 -1.21
CA GLY A 112 -11.24 9.76 -0.79
C GLY A 112 -10.47 10.86 -1.54
N VAL A 113 -9.21 10.60 -1.88
CA VAL A 113 -8.40 11.52 -2.72
C VAL A 113 -8.79 11.45 -4.18
N TYR A 114 -9.05 10.26 -4.72
CA TYR A 114 -9.50 10.08 -6.10
C TYR A 114 -10.81 10.83 -6.36
N ILE A 115 -11.78 10.74 -5.45
CA ILE A 115 -13.09 11.40 -5.57
C ILE A 115 -12.98 12.94 -5.46
N ARG A 116 -12.01 13.46 -4.71
CA ARG A 116 -11.76 14.91 -4.60
C ARG A 116 -11.05 15.52 -5.82
N ARG A 117 -10.92 14.78 -6.92
CA ARG A 117 -10.39 15.28 -8.20
C ARG A 117 -11.13 16.56 -8.63
N PRO A 118 -10.42 17.65 -8.95
CA PRO A 118 -11.03 18.92 -9.38
C PRO A 118 -11.96 18.78 -10.62
N GLY A 119 -11.73 17.79 -11.48
CA GLY A 119 -12.58 17.51 -12.64
C GLY A 119 -13.89 16.75 -12.35
N ALA A 120 -14.08 16.16 -11.17
CA ALA A 120 -15.32 15.44 -10.83
C ALA A 120 -16.44 16.40 -10.36
N ARG A 121 -16.14 17.69 -10.17
CA ARG A 121 -17.09 18.73 -9.76
C ARG A 121 -17.63 19.59 -10.93
N MET A 122 -17.25 19.29 -12.17
CA MET A 122 -17.60 20.11 -13.34
C MET A 122 -18.57 19.42 -14.30
N GLU A 123 -19.15 18.28 -13.91
CA GLU A 123 -20.15 17.54 -14.70
C GLU A 123 -21.45 17.27 -13.90
N GLY A 124 -21.80 18.17 -12.97
CA GLY A 124 -23.05 18.13 -12.21
C GLY A 124 -23.76 19.47 -12.24
#